data_AF-A0A971EWM5-F1
#
_entry.id   AF-A0A971EWM5-F1
#
_cell.length_a   1.000
_cell.length_b   1.000
_cell.length_c   1.000
_cell.angle_alpha   90.00
_cell.angle_beta   90.00
_cell.angle_gamma   90.00
#
_symmetry.space_group_name_H-M   'P 1'
#
loop_
_entity.id
_entity.type
_entity.pdbx_description
1 polymer ?
#
loop_
_entity_poly.entity_id
_entity_poly.type
_entity_poly.pdbx_seq_one_letter_code
_entity_poly.pdbx_strand_id
1 'polypeptide(L)'
;MILFLTFPDASRIDVLCLAHAEQLGIPVVTDDAEMLDVAKQYGIKTYKILDLLKLMRDCGYIDMAKIREIAAFLAYQNDTPKDFRKDFKRLFREETPQ
;
A
#
# COMPACT_ATOMS: atom_id res chain seq x y z
N MET A 1 4.35 -17.14 -12.04
CA MET A 1 5.57 -18.00 -12.06
C MET A 1 6.45 -17.88 -10.80
N ILE A 2 5.96 -17.27 -9.70
CA ILE A 2 6.75 -16.91 -8.51
C ILE A 2 6.76 -17.96 -7.39
N LEU A 3 5.82 -18.93 -7.40
CA LEU A 3 5.57 -19.85 -6.29
C LEU A 3 6.74 -20.78 -5.88
N PHE A 4 7.76 -20.91 -6.72
CA PHE A 4 8.88 -21.84 -6.52
C PHE A 4 10.18 -21.16 -6.07
N LEU A 5 10.16 -19.86 -5.82
CA LEU A 5 11.35 -19.08 -5.47
C LEU A 5 11.38 -18.75 -3.97
N THR A 6 12.55 -18.92 -3.36
CA THR A 6 12.81 -18.52 -1.97
C THR A 6 13.25 -17.07 -1.94
N PHE A 7 12.49 -16.23 -1.25
CA PHE A 7 12.85 -14.85 -0.97
C PHE A 7 13.33 -14.78 0.48
N PRO A 8 14.60 -14.47 0.75
CA PRO A 8 15.11 -14.44 2.12
C PRO A 8 14.44 -13.35 2.97
N ASP A 9 13.99 -12.28 2.32
CA ASP A 9 13.46 -11.09 3.00
C ASP A 9 11.93 -11.03 3.04
N ALA A 10 11.24 -11.73 2.14
CA ALA A 10 9.77 -11.76 2.09
C ALA A 10 9.22 -13.10 2.61
N SER A 11 8.16 -13.06 3.42
CA SER A 11 7.58 -14.29 3.94
C SER A 11 6.93 -15.12 2.82
N ARG A 12 6.82 -16.44 3.04
CA ARG A 12 6.13 -17.32 2.09
C ARG A 12 4.69 -16.88 1.83
N ILE A 13 4.01 -16.30 2.81
CA ILE A 13 2.63 -15.83 2.67
C ILE A 13 2.58 -14.60 1.75
N ASP A 14 3.51 -13.68 1.91
CA ASP A 14 3.59 -12.47 1.08
C ASP A 14 3.80 -12.81 -0.39
N VAL A 15 4.69 -13.76 -0.65
CA VAL A 15 4.99 -14.29 -1.98
C VAL A 15 3.75 -14.96 -2.60
N LEU A 16 2.97 -15.70 -1.79
CA LEU A 16 1.71 -16.29 -2.23
C LEU A 16 0.68 -15.21 -2.56
N CYS A 17 0.53 -14.19 -1.72
CA CYS A 17 -0.37 -13.06 -1.97
C CYS A 17 -0.03 -12.36 -3.29
N LEU A 18 1.25 -12.06 -3.53
CA LEU A 18 1.72 -11.47 -4.78
C LEU A 18 1.43 -12.37 -6.00
N ALA A 19 1.71 -13.67 -5.89
CA ALA A 19 1.46 -14.62 -6.97
C ALA A 19 -0.05 -14.76 -7.29
N HIS A 20 -0.91 -14.77 -6.29
CA HIS A 20 -2.36 -14.80 -6.50
C HIS A 20 -2.85 -13.52 -7.17
N ALA A 21 -2.36 -12.36 -6.75
CA ALA A 21 -2.75 -11.09 -7.34
C ALA A 21 -2.28 -10.97 -8.80
N GLU A 22 -1.07 -11.42 -9.11
CA GLU A 22 -0.56 -11.54 -10.48
C GLU A 22 -1.49 -12.40 -11.35
N GLN A 23 -1.84 -13.59 -10.86
CA GLN A 23 -2.72 -14.52 -11.57
C GLN A 23 -4.13 -13.95 -11.79
N LEU A 24 -4.65 -13.17 -10.84
CA LEU A 24 -5.97 -12.54 -10.92
C LEU A 24 -5.96 -11.21 -11.69
N GLY A 25 -4.78 -10.66 -12.02
CA GLY A 25 -4.64 -9.35 -12.64
C GLY A 25 -5.09 -8.19 -11.77
N ILE A 26 -5.04 -8.34 -10.44
CA ILE A 26 -5.44 -7.31 -9.47
C ILE A 26 -4.21 -6.73 -8.76
N PRO A 27 -4.24 -5.45 -8.34
CA PRO A 27 -3.16 -4.87 -7.57
C PRO A 27 -3.19 -5.35 -6.11
N VAL A 28 -2.02 -5.46 -5.49
CA VAL A 28 -1.90 -5.72 -4.05
C VAL A 28 -1.70 -4.42 -3.29
N VAL A 29 -2.45 -4.23 -2.21
CA VAL A 29 -2.25 -3.09 -1.31
C VAL A 29 -1.29 -3.54 -0.20
N THR A 30 -0.14 -2.90 -0.10
CA THR A 30 0.88 -3.18 0.92
C THR A 30 1.81 -1.99 1.11
N ASP A 31 2.24 -1.77 2.35
CA ASP A 31 3.28 -0.81 2.72
C ASP A 31 4.58 -1.50 3.17
N ASP A 32 4.61 -2.84 3.16
CA ASP A 32 5.77 -3.67 3.49
C ASP A 32 6.86 -3.55 2.42
N ALA A 33 8.07 -3.20 2.83
CA ALA A 33 9.13 -2.80 1.91
C ALA A 33 9.65 -4.01 1.11
N GLU A 34 9.78 -5.15 1.78
CA GLU A 34 10.24 -6.41 1.22
C GLU A 34 9.24 -6.92 0.17
N MET A 35 7.93 -6.87 0.45
CA MET A 35 6.88 -7.14 -0.54
C MET A 35 6.93 -6.20 -1.73
N LEU A 36 7.10 -4.90 -1.50
CA LEU A 36 7.14 -3.90 -2.56
C LEU A 36 8.34 -4.15 -3.50
N ASP A 37 9.48 -4.54 -2.94
CA ASP A 37 10.67 -4.88 -3.73
C ASP A 37 10.47 -6.15 -4.55
N VAL A 38 9.87 -7.21 -3.98
CA VAL A 38 9.51 -8.42 -4.74
C VAL A 38 8.52 -8.08 -5.84
N ALA A 39 7.44 -7.37 -5.53
CA ALA A 39 6.43 -6.98 -6.52
C ALA A 39 7.05 -6.20 -7.69
N LYS A 40 7.95 -5.26 -7.40
CA LYS A 40 8.68 -4.48 -8.40
C LYS A 40 9.56 -5.36 -9.30
N GLN A 41 10.26 -6.35 -8.74
CA GLN A 41 11.10 -7.27 -9.52
C GLN A 41 10.31 -8.07 -10.57
N TYR A 42 9.06 -8.41 -10.27
CA TYR A 42 8.19 -9.19 -11.16
C TYR A 42 7.15 -8.35 -11.91
N GLY A 43 7.20 -7.02 -11.80
CA GLY A 43 6.25 -6.12 -12.46
C GLY A 43 4.81 -6.26 -11.95
N ILE A 44 4.62 -6.75 -10.71
CA ILE A 44 3.31 -6.86 -10.09
C ILE A 44 2.86 -5.47 -9.63
N LYS A 45 1.64 -5.10 -10.00
CA LYS A 45 1.07 -3.81 -9.63
C LYS A 45 0.76 -3.78 -8.12
N THR A 46 1.24 -2.74 -7.44
CA THR A 46 0.96 -2.52 -6.03
C THR A 46 0.41 -1.12 -5.78
N TYR A 47 -0.22 -0.96 -4.62
CA TYR A 47 -0.63 0.32 -4.05
C TYR A 47 -0.18 0.38 -2.59
N LYS A 48 0.26 1.55 -2.14
CA LYS A 48 0.35 1.83 -0.69
C LYS A 48 -1.04 2.12 -0.14
N ILE A 49 -1.20 2.10 1.19
CA ILE A 49 -2.49 2.44 1.81
C ILE A 49 -3.00 3.83 1.38
N LEU A 50 -2.11 4.81 1.25
CA LEU A 50 -2.50 6.16 0.81
C LEU A 50 -2.93 6.20 -0.67
N ASP A 51 -2.36 5.36 -1.53
CA ASP A 51 -2.79 5.25 -2.92
C ASP A 51 -4.19 4.62 -3.02
N LEU A 52 -4.49 3.62 -2.17
CA LEU A 52 -5.83 3.05 -2.05
C LEU A 52 -6.84 4.11 -1.60
N LEU A 53 -6.52 4.88 -0.55
CA LEU A 53 -7.40 5.95 -0.06
C LEU A 53 -7.64 7.02 -1.15
N LYS A 54 -6.62 7.36 -1.93
CA LYS A 54 -6.76 8.27 -3.07
C LYS A 54 -7.70 7.70 -4.13
N LEU A 55 -7.54 6.42 -4.49
CA LEU A 55 -8.42 5.75 -5.44
C LEU A 55 -9.88 5.71 -4.95
N MET A 56 -10.10 5.36 -3.69
CA MET A 56 -11.45 5.35 -3.09
C MET A 56 -12.09 6.73 -3.12
N ARG A 57 -11.33 7.79 -2.85
CA ARG A 57 -11.80 9.17 -2.99
C ARG A 57 -12.12 9.54 -4.43
N ASP A 58 -11.24 9.20 -5.37
CA ASP A 58 -11.43 9.52 -6.79
C ASP A 58 -12.66 8.84 -7.38
N CYS A 59 -13.00 7.65 -6.87
CA CYS A 59 -14.23 6.95 -7.19
C CYS A 59 -15.46 7.43 -6.41
N GLY A 60 -15.30 8.37 -5.46
CA GLY A 60 -16.40 8.93 -4.67
C GLY A 60 -16.90 8.04 -3.52
N TYR A 61 -16.15 7.01 -3.11
CA TYR A 61 -16.53 6.14 -1.98
C TYR A 61 -16.26 6.76 -0.61
N ILE A 62 -15.25 7.62 -0.52
CA ILE A 62 -14.87 8.34 0.70
C ILE A 62 -14.54 9.80 0.38
N ASP A 63 -14.60 10.66 1.39
CA ASP A 63 -14.21 12.07 1.29
C ASP A 63 -12.89 12.35 2.02
N MET A 64 -12.46 13.62 1.97
CA MET A 64 -11.26 14.06 2.68
C MET A 64 -11.39 14.01 4.20
N ALA A 65 -12.61 14.10 4.76
CA ALA A 65 -12.80 13.99 6.19
C ALA A 65 -12.45 12.57 6.66
N LYS A 66 -12.94 11.54 5.95
CA LYS A 66 -12.61 10.15 6.23
C LYS A 66 -11.12 9.84 6.02
N ILE A 67 -10.49 10.40 4.99
CA ILE A 67 -9.03 10.23 4.77
C ILE A 67 -8.23 10.78 5.96
N ARG A 68 -8.57 11.98 6.45
CA ARG A 68 -7.90 12.58 7.61
C ARG A 68 -8.11 11.75 8.87
N GLU A 69 -9.33 11.23 9.09
CA GLU A 69 -9.63 10.35 10.22
C GLU A 69 -8.77 9.08 10.21
N ILE A 70 -8.68 8.39 9.05
CA ILE A 70 -7.85 7.20 8.90
C ILE A 70 -6.36 7.55 9.09
N ALA A 71 -5.91 8.66 8.50
CA ALA A 71 -4.53 9.10 8.63
C ALA A 71 -4.14 9.44 10.09
N ALA A 72 -5.05 10.10 10.83
CA ALA A 72 -4.86 10.37 12.26
C ALA A 72 -4.82 9.08 13.07
N PHE A 73 -5.67 8.10 12.75
CA PHE A 73 -5.67 6.80 13.41
C PHE A 73 -4.37 6.03 13.18
N LEU A 74 -3.84 5.99 11.95
CA LEU A 74 -2.55 5.36 11.66
C LEU A 74 -1.39 6.05 12.41
N ALA A 75 -1.41 7.38 12.47
CA ALA A 75 -0.43 8.15 13.24
C ALA A 75 -0.51 7.84 14.74
N TYR A 76 -1.72 7.79 15.30
CA TYR A 76 -1.94 7.43 16.70
C TYR A 76 -1.42 6.04 17.04
N GLN A 77 -1.61 5.07 16.15
CA GLN A 77 -1.13 3.70 16.31
C GLN A 77 0.39 3.55 16.09
N ASN A 78 1.09 4.61 15.67
CA ASN A 78 2.47 4.55 15.16
C ASN A 78 2.66 3.54 14.01
N ASP A 79 1.62 3.32 13.22
CA ASP A 79 1.57 2.35 12.12
C ASP A 79 1.57 3.06 10.76
N THR A 80 2.41 4.10 10.64
CA THR A 80 2.50 4.89 9.41
C THR A 80 3.56 4.32 8.48
N PRO A 81 3.28 4.20 7.18
CA PRO A 81 4.28 3.85 6.17
C PRO A 81 5.51 4.75 6.22
N LYS A 82 6.67 4.24 5.80
CA LYS A 82 7.96 4.96 5.85
C LYS A 82 7.92 6.38 5.25
N ASP A 83 7.23 6.54 4.13
CA ASP A 83 7.11 7.81 3.40
C ASP A 83 5.79 8.55 3.66
N PHE A 84 5.05 8.20 4.72
CA PHE A 84 3.66 8.61 4.95
C PHE A 84 3.43 10.12 4.80
N ARG A 85 4.24 10.96 5.46
CA ARG A 85 4.10 12.43 5.38
C ARG A 85 4.30 12.97 3.96
N LYS A 86 5.32 12.46 3.27
CA LYS A 86 5.65 12.87 1.90
C LYS A 86 4.54 12.44 0.93
N ASP A 87 4.08 11.21 1.05
CA ASP A 87 3.04 10.65 0.18
C ASP A 87 1.68 11.29 0.44
N PHE A 88 1.33 11.58 1.70
CA PHE A 88 0.10 12.27 2.06
C PHE A 88 0.05 13.68 1.43
N LYS A 89 1.14 14.45 1.57
CA LYS A 89 1.26 15.79 0.96
C LYS A 89 1.18 15.74 -0.56
N ARG A 90 1.85 14.77 -1.18
CA ARG A 90 1.84 14.58 -2.64
C ARG A 90 0.45 14.22 -3.16
N LEU A 91 -0.27 13.31 -2.50
CA LEU A 91 -1.54 12.75 -2.97
C LEU A 91 -2.74 13.66 -2.66
N PHE A 92 -2.75 14.29 -1.48
CA PHE A 92 -3.90 15.03 -0.97
C PHE A 92 -3.69 16.54 -0.91
N ARG A 93 -2.46 17.02 -1.14
CA ARG A 93 -2.08 18.45 -1.06
C ARG A 93 -2.34 19.08 0.31
N GLU A 94 -2.23 18.27 1.36
CA GLU A 94 -2.41 18.66 2.77
C GLU A 94 -1.27 18.12 3.63
N GLU A 95 -1.03 18.73 4.78
CA GLU A 95 -0.15 18.14 5.80
C GLU A 95 -0.86 16.99 6.51
N THR A 96 -0.10 16.02 7.01
CA THR A 96 -0.68 14.92 7.80
C THR A 96 -1.34 15.46 9.07
N PRO A 97 -2.50 14.92 9.47
CA PRO A 97 -3.10 15.21 10.78
C PRO A 97 -2.09 14.94 11.91
N GLN A 98 -2.19 15.72 12.99
CA GLN A 98 -1.43 15.51 14.22
C GLN A 98 -2.12 14.50 15.12
#